data_AF-A0A0H2ZX50-F1
#
_entry.id   AF-A0A0H2ZX50-F1
#
_cell.length_a   1.000
_cell.length_b   1.000
_cell.length_c   1.000
_cell.angle_alpha   90.00
_cell.angle_beta   90.00
_cell.angle_gamma   90.00
#
_symmetry.space_group_name_H-M   'P 1'
#
loop_
_entity.id
_entity.type
_entity.pdbx_description
1 polymer ?
#
loop_
_entity_poly.entity_id
_entity_poly.type
_entity_poly.pdbx_seq_one_letter_code
_entity_poly.pdbx_strand_id
1 'polypeptide(L)'
;MQLRVASLKGPLVITELDVITAALGGAAIMTLRRRVVAPRRGRIVVTGAEALPRLGPLLRAAGGGTFTSWNESDAQAYPLCGLMAHHDILIDLAGIAPDNCAPGRTLRLPRERFDYGALVLPGLLSALCRHHTARLTIDVLAACARALALIAPPDQILPALTEPLLVPAVAREVARTLAEHPHHCRPDTASTHPVTKPPTSTSGGQPS
;
A
#
# COMPACT_ATOMS: atom_id res chain seq x y z
N MET A 1 -5.14 -8.37 -10.01
CA MET A 1 -6.58 -8.07 -10.11
C MET A 1 -6.86 -6.60 -10.45
N GLN A 2 -6.43 -5.63 -9.63
CA GLN A 2 -6.75 -4.20 -9.87
C GLN A 2 -6.27 -3.62 -11.21
N LEU A 3 -5.08 -3.98 -11.69
CA LEU A 3 -4.58 -3.53 -13.00
C LEU A 3 -5.50 -3.95 -14.15
N ARG A 4 -6.08 -5.15 -14.06
CA ARG A 4 -6.99 -5.71 -15.07
C ARG A 4 -8.38 -5.08 -15.02
N VAL A 5 -8.89 -4.75 -13.83
CA VAL A 5 -10.17 -4.04 -13.69
C VAL A 5 -10.02 -2.60 -14.18
N ALA A 6 -8.92 -1.94 -13.82
CA ALA A 6 -8.66 -0.57 -14.22
C ALA A 6 -8.34 -0.40 -15.71
N SER A 7 -7.84 -1.43 -16.40
CA SER A 7 -7.70 -1.42 -17.87
C SER A 7 -9.07 -1.51 -18.58
N LEU A 8 -10.09 -2.05 -17.90
CA LEU A 8 -11.46 -2.16 -18.39
C LEU A 8 -12.34 -0.98 -17.94
N LYS A 9 -11.76 0.10 -17.39
CA LYS A 9 -12.49 1.23 -16.76
C LYS A 9 -13.46 0.78 -15.65
N GLY A 10 -13.19 -0.36 -15.02
CA GLY A 10 -13.99 -0.87 -13.91
C GLY A 10 -13.74 -0.13 -12.59
N PRO A 11 -14.45 -0.52 -11.51
CA PRO A 11 -14.36 0.14 -10.22
C PRO A 11 -12.97 0.00 -9.59
N LEU A 12 -12.68 0.86 -8.62
CA LEU A 12 -11.55 0.67 -7.71
C LEU A 12 -11.77 -0.63 -6.91
N VAL A 13 -10.83 -1.56 -7.01
CA VAL A 13 -10.79 -2.78 -6.19
C VAL A 13 -9.64 -2.68 -5.21
N ILE A 14 -9.97 -2.78 -3.93
CA ILE A 14 -9.02 -2.94 -2.83
C ILE A 14 -9.21 -4.35 -2.29
N THR A 15 -8.15 -5.16 -2.30
CA THR A 15 -8.21 -6.52 -1.78
C THR A 15 -7.71 -6.60 -0.35
N GLU A 16 -8.07 -7.67 0.36
CA GLU A 16 -7.51 -7.96 1.69
C GLU A 16 -5.96 -7.99 1.63
N LEU A 17 -5.40 -8.61 0.59
CA LEU A 17 -3.94 -8.67 0.42
C LEU A 17 -3.31 -7.28 0.27
N ASP A 18 -4.00 -6.31 -0.35
CA ASP A 18 -3.45 -4.95 -0.50
C ASP A 18 -3.29 -4.26 0.85
N VAL A 19 -4.31 -4.32 1.71
CA VAL A 19 -4.27 -3.70 3.04
C VAL A 19 -3.31 -4.42 3.98
N ILE A 20 -3.25 -5.76 3.92
CA ILE A 20 -2.26 -6.55 4.64
C ILE A 20 -0.84 -6.18 4.19
N THR A 21 -0.60 -6.06 2.88
CA THR A 21 0.71 -5.69 2.34
C THR A 21 1.15 -4.32 2.88
N ALA A 22 0.25 -3.33 2.91
CA ALA A 22 0.53 -2.00 3.43
C ALA A 22 0.84 -2.02 4.94
N ALA A 23 0.02 -2.70 5.74
CA ALA A 23 0.24 -2.82 7.18
C ALA A 23 1.56 -3.54 7.49
N LEU A 24 1.83 -4.67 6.82
CA LEU A 24 3.09 -5.40 6.99
C LEU A 24 4.31 -4.59 6.55
N GLY A 25 4.18 -3.80 5.49
CA GLY A 25 5.20 -2.84 5.07
C GLY A 25 5.49 -1.80 6.17
N GLY A 26 4.45 -1.27 6.82
CA GLY A 26 4.58 -0.35 7.96
C GLY A 26 5.30 -1.00 9.13
N ALA A 27 4.92 -2.23 9.48
CA ALA A 27 5.56 -3.01 10.54
C ALA A 27 7.06 -3.27 10.23
N ALA A 28 7.40 -3.57 8.98
CA ALA A 28 8.78 -3.75 8.55
C ALA A 28 9.61 -2.47 8.70
N ILE A 29 9.08 -1.33 8.25
CA ILE A 29 9.75 -0.03 8.39
C ILE A 29 9.96 0.31 9.87
N MET A 30 8.94 0.11 10.70
CA MET A 30 9.04 0.38 12.14
C MET A 30 10.06 -0.53 12.82
N THR A 31 10.07 -1.82 12.46
CA THR A 31 11.02 -2.79 13.01
C THR A 31 12.47 -2.45 12.62
N LEU A 32 12.72 -1.94 11.41
CA LEU A 32 14.04 -1.44 11.01
C LEU A 32 14.44 -0.23 11.85
N ARG A 33 13.52 0.73 12.03
CA ARG A 33 13.75 1.94 12.84
C ARG A 33 14.09 1.61 14.30
N ARG A 34 13.35 0.69 14.92
CA ARG A 34 13.62 0.23 16.30
C ARG A 34 15.01 -0.40 16.46
N ARG A 35 15.57 -0.91 15.36
CA ARG A 35 16.92 -1.49 15.32
C ARG A 35 17.99 -0.49 14.91
N VAL A 36 17.65 0.79 14.80
CA VAL A 36 18.56 1.86 14.35
C VAL A 36 19.08 1.59 12.92
N VAL A 37 18.33 0.81 12.14
CA VAL A 37 18.63 0.55 10.73
C VAL A 37 17.79 1.51 9.90
N ALA A 38 18.48 2.38 9.15
CA ALA A 38 17.79 3.24 8.19
C ALA A 38 17.02 2.36 7.18
N PRO A 39 15.73 2.61 6.91
CA PRO A 39 14.92 1.75 6.05
C PRO A 39 15.58 1.40 4.72
N ARG A 40 16.24 2.39 4.07
CA ARG A 40 16.95 2.24 2.80
C ARG A 40 18.15 1.28 2.84
N ARG A 41 18.69 1.02 4.02
CA ARG A 41 19.83 0.11 4.25
C ARG A 41 19.38 -1.26 4.79
N GLY A 42 18.10 -1.41 5.12
CA GLY A 42 17.58 -2.65 5.69
C GLY A 42 17.62 -3.80 4.70
N ARG A 43 18.11 -4.95 5.17
CA ARG A 43 18.16 -6.20 4.42
C ARG A 43 17.06 -7.12 4.95
N ILE A 44 16.06 -7.36 4.12
CA ILE A 44 14.84 -8.08 4.51
C ILE A 44 14.81 -9.42 3.78
N VAL A 45 14.65 -10.50 4.54
CA VAL A 45 14.33 -11.83 4.00
C VAL A 45 12.83 -12.05 4.08
N VAL A 46 12.22 -12.60 3.04
CA VAL A 46 10.81 -12.96 3.02
C VAL A 46 10.65 -14.41 2.60
N THR A 47 9.97 -15.21 3.41
CA THR A 47 9.56 -16.57 3.04
C THR A 47 8.18 -16.53 2.39
N GLY A 48 7.91 -17.34 1.37
CA GLY A 48 6.57 -17.42 0.76
C GLY A 48 6.14 -16.09 0.13
N ALA A 49 7.06 -15.40 -0.55
CA ALA A 49 6.83 -14.06 -1.11
C ALA A 49 5.67 -13.99 -2.11
N GLU A 50 5.32 -15.13 -2.73
CA GLU A 50 4.17 -15.31 -3.62
C GLU A 50 2.82 -15.05 -2.94
N ALA A 51 2.74 -15.19 -1.60
CA ALA A 51 1.52 -14.88 -0.85
C ALA A 51 1.17 -13.38 -0.87
N LEU A 52 2.18 -12.51 -0.92
CA LEU A 52 2.03 -11.05 -0.99
C LEU A 52 2.93 -10.47 -2.08
N PRO A 53 2.58 -10.65 -3.38
CA PRO A 53 3.45 -10.30 -4.49
C PRO A 53 3.74 -8.79 -4.60
N ARG A 54 2.91 -7.95 -3.97
CA ARG A 54 3.10 -6.49 -3.92
C ARG A 54 4.06 -6.04 -2.80
N LEU A 55 4.45 -6.93 -1.89
CA LEU A 55 5.27 -6.58 -0.71
C LEU A 55 6.66 -6.09 -1.10
N GLY A 56 7.38 -6.82 -1.95
CA GLY A 56 8.71 -6.41 -2.44
C GLY A 56 8.67 -5.03 -3.14
N PRO A 57 7.80 -4.82 -4.15
CA PRO A 57 7.62 -3.51 -4.76
C PRO A 57 7.23 -2.40 -3.77
N LEU A 58 6.33 -2.69 -2.83
CA LEU A 58 5.91 -1.73 -1.81
C LEU A 58 7.06 -1.32 -0.90
N LEU A 59 7.83 -2.28 -0.39
CA LEU A 59 8.97 -1.99 0.47
C LEU A 59 9.99 -1.11 -0.26
N ARG A 60 10.27 -1.38 -1.53
CA ARG A 60 11.13 -0.51 -2.35
C ARG A 60 10.56 0.90 -2.50
N ALA A 61 9.28 1.04 -2.85
CA ALA A 61 8.60 2.33 -2.98
C ALA A 61 8.49 3.10 -1.66
N ALA A 62 8.45 2.40 -0.52
CA ALA A 62 8.46 3.00 0.80
C ALA A 62 9.86 3.47 1.25
N GLY A 63 10.88 3.27 0.41
CA GLY A 63 12.28 3.57 0.72
C GLY A 63 12.95 2.50 1.58
N GLY A 64 12.45 1.26 1.54
CA GLY A 64 13.07 0.07 2.13
C GLY A 64 14.28 -0.39 1.31
N GLY A 65 15.18 -1.13 1.97
CA GLY A 65 16.43 -1.61 1.40
C GLY A 65 16.27 -2.90 0.59
N THR A 66 17.25 -3.79 0.67
CA THR A 66 17.30 -4.99 -0.19
C THR A 66 16.30 -6.05 0.27
N PHE A 67 15.71 -6.73 -0.71
CA PHE A 67 14.71 -7.77 -0.51
C PHE A 67 15.23 -9.09 -1.07
N THR A 68 15.25 -10.12 -0.21
CA THR A 68 15.64 -11.48 -0.57
C THR A 68 14.43 -12.40 -0.37
N SER A 69 13.96 -13.03 -1.44
CA SER A 69 12.97 -14.11 -1.32
C SER A 69 13.70 -15.39 -0.93
N TRP A 70 13.13 -16.17 -0.01
CA TRP A 70 13.65 -17.46 0.40
C TRP A 70 12.53 -18.50 0.34
N ASN A 71 12.82 -19.66 -0.23
CA ASN A 71 11.92 -20.79 -0.30
C ASN A 71 12.53 -22.01 0.40
N GLU A 72 11.70 -22.97 0.81
CA GLU A 72 12.18 -24.20 1.44
C GLU A 72 13.11 -25.00 0.52
N SER A 73 12.92 -24.90 -0.80
CA SER A 73 13.84 -25.47 -1.80
C SER A 73 15.27 -24.89 -1.72
N ASP A 74 15.43 -23.68 -1.20
CA ASP A 74 16.74 -23.03 -1.05
C ASP A 74 17.50 -23.53 0.19
N ALA A 75 16.82 -24.25 1.10
CA ALA A 75 17.36 -24.60 2.42
C ALA A 75 18.63 -25.43 2.36
N GLN A 76 18.80 -26.26 1.32
CA GLN A 76 19.99 -27.10 1.16
C GLN A 76 21.25 -26.28 0.89
N ALA A 77 21.14 -25.20 0.10
CA ALA A 77 22.27 -24.34 -0.24
C ALA A 77 22.40 -23.13 0.69
N TYR A 78 21.26 -22.60 1.16
CA TYR A 78 21.16 -21.39 1.95
C TYR A 78 20.20 -21.60 3.14
N PRO A 79 20.67 -22.19 4.25
CA PRO A 79 19.83 -22.35 5.44
C PRO A 79 19.31 -21.01 5.97
N LEU A 80 18.01 -20.92 6.25
CA LEU A 80 17.35 -19.66 6.64
C LEU A 80 18.00 -18.98 7.86
N CYS A 81 18.29 -19.74 8.92
CA CYS A 81 18.97 -19.23 10.11
C CYS A 81 20.36 -18.65 9.78
N GLY A 82 21.12 -19.29 8.88
CA GLY A 82 22.42 -18.80 8.43
C GLY A 82 22.30 -17.51 7.61
N LEU A 83 21.31 -17.45 6.71
CA LEU A 83 20.99 -16.25 5.94
C LEU A 83 20.67 -15.05 6.85
N MET A 84 19.92 -15.31 7.94
CA MET A 84 19.54 -14.30 8.92
C MET A 84 20.72 -13.73 9.73
N ALA A 85 21.91 -14.32 9.70
CA ALA A 85 23.11 -13.71 10.29
C ALA A 85 23.52 -12.41 9.59
N HIS A 86 23.12 -12.23 8.32
CA HIS A 86 23.49 -11.08 7.50
C HIS A 86 22.30 -10.19 7.12
N HIS A 87 21.12 -10.46 7.66
CA HIS A 87 19.89 -9.73 7.38
C HIS A 87 19.28 -9.12 8.63
N ASP A 88 18.57 -8.01 8.48
CA ASP A 88 18.08 -7.20 9.59
C ASP A 88 16.71 -7.67 10.08
N ILE A 89 15.85 -8.17 9.17
CA ILE A 89 14.48 -8.59 9.45
C ILE A 89 14.11 -9.82 8.62
N LEU A 90 13.31 -10.70 9.21
CA LEU A 90 12.61 -11.79 8.54
C LEU A 90 11.11 -11.46 8.47
N ILE A 91 10.50 -11.59 7.30
CA ILE A 91 9.05 -11.61 7.14
C ILE A 91 8.65 -13.04 6.78
N ASP A 92 8.06 -13.74 7.74
CA ASP A 92 7.66 -15.14 7.60
C ASP A 92 6.19 -15.24 7.17
N LEU A 93 5.95 -15.24 5.85
CA LEU A 93 4.60 -15.42 5.29
C LEU A 93 4.21 -16.89 5.17
N ALA A 94 5.19 -17.80 5.08
CA ALA A 94 4.96 -19.23 4.92
C ALA A 94 4.69 -19.91 6.28
N GLY A 95 5.03 -19.26 7.40
CA GLY A 95 4.84 -19.80 8.75
C GLY A 95 5.86 -20.87 9.12
N ILE A 96 6.91 -21.04 8.31
CA ILE A 96 7.88 -22.14 8.41
C ILE A 96 9.15 -21.75 9.15
N ALA A 97 9.33 -20.46 9.44
CA ALA A 97 10.54 -20.00 10.11
C ALA A 97 10.59 -20.48 11.57
N PRO A 98 11.69 -21.14 11.99
CA PRO A 98 11.94 -21.42 13.39
C PRO A 98 12.07 -20.13 14.23
N ASP A 99 11.52 -20.12 15.44
CA ASP A 99 11.54 -18.94 16.32
C ASP A 99 12.96 -18.48 16.70
N ASN A 100 13.91 -19.40 16.69
CA ASN A 100 15.32 -19.13 17.00
C ASN A 100 16.13 -18.58 15.81
N CYS A 101 15.63 -18.62 14.57
CA CYS A 101 16.38 -18.10 13.42
C CYS A 101 16.56 -16.58 13.46
N ALA A 102 15.58 -15.86 14.01
CA ALA A 102 15.54 -14.40 13.97
C ALA A 102 14.81 -13.82 15.20
N PRO A 103 15.32 -14.07 16.43
CA PRO A 103 14.65 -13.66 17.66
C PRO A 103 14.44 -12.13 17.70
N GLY A 104 13.20 -11.72 17.92
CA GLY A 104 12.78 -10.31 17.90
C GLY A 104 12.92 -9.61 16.53
N ARG A 105 13.21 -10.35 15.46
CA ARG A 105 13.40 -9.87 14.07
C ARG A 105 12.37 -10.44 13.10
N THR A 106 11.53 -11.36 13.54
CA THR A 106 10.52 -12.00 12.70
C THR A 106 9.20 -11.24 12.75
N LEU A 107 8.70 -10.85 11.59
CA LEU A 107 7.34 -10.40 11.38
C LEU A 107 6.55 -11.53 10.76
N ARG A 108 5.48 -11.96 11.45
CA ARG A 108 4.54 -12.95 10.95
C ARG A 108 3.22 -12.26 10.61
N LEU A 109 2.44 -12.86 9.72
CA LEU A 109 1.03 -12.49 9.57
C LEU A 109 0.31 -12.78 10.90
N PRO A 110 -0.43 -11.81 11.46
CA PRO A 110 -1.29 -12.10 12.61
C PRO A 110 -2.39 -13.06 12.18
N ARG A 111 -2.89 -13.80 13.18
CA ARG A 111 -4.02 -14.71 12.99
C ARG A 111 -5.28 -13.95 12.56
N GLU A 112 -5.47 -12.73 13.06
CA GLU A 112 -6.60 -11.87 12.75
C GLU A 112 -6.21 -10.83 11.69
N ARG A 113 -6.59 -11.11 10.44
CA ARG A 113 -6.30 -10.23 9.28
C ARG A 113 -7.11 -8.94 9.29
N PHE A 114 -8.26 -8.95 9.98
CA PHE A 114 -9.17 -7.83 10.07
C PHE A 114 -8.47 -6.57 10.61
N ASP A 115 -7.65 -6.72 11.65
CA ASP A 115 -6.93 -5.61 12.29
C ASP A 115 -6.02 -4.88 11.29
N TYR A 116 -5.39 -5.61 10.37
CA TYR A 116 -4.52 -5.02 9.35
C TYR A 116 -5.32 -4.21 8.33
N GLY A 117 -6.53 -4.69 8.00
CA GLY A 117 -7.49 -3.93 7.21
C GLY A 117 -7.93 -2.66 7.92
N ALA A 118 -8.28 -2.74 9.20
CA ALA A 118 -8.76 -1.62 10.00
C ALA A 118 -7.71 -0.50 10.17
N LEU A 119 -6.42 -0.85 10.18
CA LEU A 119 -5.32 0.13 10.22
C LEU A 119 -5.21 0.99 8.96
N VAL A 120 -5.57 0.44 7.80
CA VAL A 120 -5.29 1.07 6.50
C VAL A 120 -6.55 1.63 5.86
N LEU A 121 -7.61 0.83 5.84
CA LEU A 121 -8.76 1.02 4.96
C LEU A 121 -9.51 2.35 5.21
N PRO A 122 -9.80 2.78 6.46
CA PRO A 122 -10.53 4.02 6.69
C PRO A 122 -9.82 5.26 6.14
N GLY A 123 -8.51 5.39 6.41
CA GLY A 123 -7.71 6.52 5.93
C GLY A 123 -7.48 6.46 4.41
N LEU A 124 -7.23 5.26 3.88
CA LEU A 124 -7.08 5.03 2.45
C LEU A 124 -8.35 5.44 1.68
N LEU A 125 -9.52 4.96 2.11
CA LEU A 125 -10.79 5.31 1.48
C LEU A 125 -11.10 6.81 1.60
N SER A 126 -10.84 7.41 2.77
CA SER A 126 -11.01 8.85 2.98
C SER A 126 -10.21 9.67 1.97
N ALA A 127 -9.00 9.27 1.63
CA ALA A 127 -8.20 9.97 0.62
C ALA A 127 -8.68 9.67 -0.81
N LEU A 128 -8.90 8.40 -1.15
CA LEU A 128 -9.29 8.01 -2.50
C LEU A 128 -10.63 8.61 -2.93
N CYS A 129 -11.61 8.69 -2.03
CA CYS A 129 -12.89 9.34 -2.30
C CYS A 129 -12.74 10.83 -2.60
N ARG A 130 -11.86 11.55 -1.90
CA ARG A 130 -11.61 12.98 -2.14
C ARG A 130 -10.91 13.25 -3.47
N HIS A 131 -10.06 12.33 -3.91
CA HIS A 131 -9.23 12.47 -5.11
C HIS A 131 -9.75 11.70 -6.34
N HIS A 132 -10.98 11.14 -6.28
CA HIS A 132 -11.66 10.45 -7.39
C HIS A 132 -10.77 9.44 -8.15
N THR A 133 -9.88 8.76 -7.42
CA THR A 133 -8.83 7.93 -8.02
C THR A 133 -9.37 6.55 -8.39
N ALA A 134 -9.17 6.11 -9.63
CA ALA A 134 -9.66 4.83 -10.13
C ALA A 134 -8.66 3.66 -9.95
N ARG A 135 -7.48 3.90 -9.38
CA ARG A 135 -6.37 2.93 -9.32
C ARG A 135 -5.65 2.91 -7.97
N LEU A 136 -5.52 1.72 -7.39
CA LEU A 136 -4.66 1.47 -6.23
C LEU A 136 -3.24 1.13 -6.69
N THR A 137 -2.33 2.11 -6.63
CA THR A 137 -0.92 1.96 -7.05
C THR A 137 -0.04 1.45 -5.91
N ILE A 138 1.19 1.02 -6.25
CA ILE A 138 2.18 0.63 -5.22
C ILE A 138 2.56 1.83 -4.35
N ASP A 139 2.66 3.03 -4.93
CA ASP A 139 3.02 4.24 -4.18
C ASP A 139 1.97 4.62 -3.14
N VAL A 140 0.68 4.42 -3.47
CA VAL A 140 -0.42 4.60 -2.50
C VAL A 140 -0.32 3.60 -1.34
N LEU A 141 0.00 2.34 -1.62
CA LEU A 141 0.20 1.35 -0.56
C LEU A 141 1.46 1.66 0.28
N ALA A 142 2.54 2.11 -0.37
CA ALA A 142 3.75 2.55 0.30
C ALA A 142 3.50 3.79 1.18
N ALA A 143 2.64 4.71 0.74
CA ALA A 143 2.17 5.85 1.52
C ALA A 143 1.45 5.40 2.80
N CYS A 144 0.54 4.42 2.69
CA CYS A 144 -0.11 3.83 3.85
C CYS A 144 0.93 3.23 4.83
N ALA A 145 1.88 2.43 4.31
CA ALA A 145 2.95 1.83 5.12
C ALA A 145 3.80 2.87 5.85
N ARG A 146 4.21 3.96 5.16
CA ARG A 146 4.95 5.06 5.76
C ARG A 146 4.16 5.77 6.85
N ALA A 147 2.87 6.01 6.63
CA ALA A 147 2.00 6.64 7.62
C ALA A 147 1.92 5.80 8.90
N LEU A 148 1.66 4.50 8.77
CA LEU A 148 1.60 3.58 9.92
C LEU A 148 2.92 3.55 10.69
N ALA A 149 4.05 3.45 10.00
CA ALA A 149 5.37 3.46 10.63
C ALA A 149 5.74 4.81 11.28
N LEU A 150 5.10 5.91 10.86
CA LEU A 150 5.33 7.24 11.43
C LEU A 150 4.56 7.44 12.73
N ILE A 151 3.36 6.90 12.83
CA ILE A 151 2.48 7.06 14.00
C ILE A 151 2.58 5.91 15.00
N ALA A 152 3.24 4.80 14.63
CA ALA A 152 3.48 3.69 15.56
C ALA A 152 4.32 4.15 16.76
N PRO A 153 3.86 3.90 18.00
CA PRO A 153 4.67 4.16 19.20
C PRO A 153 6.00 3.39 19.19
N PRO A 154 7.08 3.89 19.82
CA PRO A 154 8.41 3.26 19.79
C PRO A 154 8.46 1.81 20.32
N ASP A 155 7.54 1.45 21.21
CA ASP A 155 7.39 0.13 21.81
C ASP A 155 6.58 -0.84 20.94
N GLN A 156 5.84 -0.33 19.95
CA GLN A 156 4.94 -1.09 19.08
C GLN A 156 5.47 -1.13 17.64
N ILE A 157 5.06 -2.16 16.88
CA ILE A 157 5.42 -2.29 15.46
C ILE A 157 4.36 -1.69 14.53
N LEU A 158 3.12 -1.54 15.04
CA LEU A 158 1.98 -0.93 14.38
C LEU A 158 1.25 -0.07 15.42
N PRO A 159 0.55 0.99 14.99
CA PRO A 159 -0.27 1.78 15.90
C PRO A 159 -1.47 0.97 16.40
N ALA A 160 -2.00 1.33 17.56
CA ALA A 160 -3.26 0.78 18.04
C ALA A 160 -4.43 1.22 17.14
N LEU A 161 -5.48 0.39 17.05
CA LEU A 161 -6.71 0.74 16.32
C LEU A 161 -7.43 1.96 16.91
N THR A 162 -7.19 2.24 18.19
CA THR A 162 -7.74 3.39 18.92
C THR A 162 -6.90 4.66 18.78
N GLU A 163 -5.78 4.62 18.03
CA GLU A 163 -4.91 5.78 17.83
C GLU A 163 -5.67 6.91 17.11
N PRO A 164 -5.89 8.08 17.75
CA PRO A 164 -6.69 9.15 17.16
C PRO A 164 -6.13 9.67 15.84
N LEU A 165 -4.80 9.60 15.65
CA LEU A 165 -4.15 10.07 14.42
C LEU A 165 -4.14 9.03 13.29
N LEU A 166 -4.63 7.81 13.51
CA LEU A 166 -4.55 6.72 12.54
C LEU A 166 -5.16 7.08 11.19
N VAL A 167 -6.45 7.39 11.18
CA VAL A 167 -7.20 7.76 9.98
C VAL A 167 -6.62 9.02 9.32
N PRO A 168 -6.44 10.16 10.01
CA PRO A 168 -5.93 11.37 9.37
C PRO A 168 -4.49 11.24 8.88
N ALA A 169 -3.61 10.49 9.56
CA ALA A 169 -2.24 10.31 9.11
C ALA A 169 -2.16 9.49 7.82
N VAL A 170 -2.88 8.37 7.74
CA VAL A 170 -2.96 7.55 6.52
C VAL A 170 -3.57 8.36 5.38
N ALA A 171 -4.70 9.03 5.62
CA ALA A 171 -5.37 9.82 4.59
C ALA A 171 -4.48 10.95 4.04
N ARG A 172 -3.77 11.67 4.93
CA ARG A 172 -2.86 12.76 4.54
C ARG A 172 -1.70 12.27 3.68
N GLU A 173 -1.06 11.18 4.09
CA GLU A 173 0.11 10.64 3.38
C GLU A 173 -0.26 10.07 2.00
N VAL A 174 -1.45 9.45 1.90
CA VAL A 174 -2.02 9.03 0.61
C VAL A 174 -2.36 10.23 -0.27
N ALA A 175 -3.06 11.24 0.27
CA ALA A 175 -3.42 12.45 -0.47
C ALA A 175 -2.18 13.18 -1.01
N ARG A 176 -1.12 13.29 -0.20
CA ARG A 176 0.18 13.84 -0.60
C ARG A 176 0.78 13.07 -1.78
N THR A 177 0.78 11.74 -1.69
CA THR A 177 1.32 10.87 -2.74
C THR A 177 0.53 11.00 -4.06
N LEU A 178 -0.80 11.13 -3.98
CA LEU A 178 -1.67 11.35 -5.13
C LEU A 178 -1.43 12.72 -5.78
N ALA A 179 -1.19 13.76 -4.98
CA ALA A 179 -0.86 15.10 -5.48
C ALA A 179 0.51 15.15 -6.18
N GLU A 180 1.50 14.41 -5.67
CA GLU A 180 2.86 14.32 -6.24
C GLU A 180 2.89 13.53 -7.56
N HIS A 181 1.90 12.65 -7.82
CA HIS A 181 1.84 11.81 -9.02
C HIS A 181 0.49 11.94 -9.77
N PRO A 182 0.24 13.09 -10.44
CA PRO A 182 -1.06 13.41 -11.04
C PRO A 182 -1.49 12.46 -12.17
N HIS A 183 -0.56 11.74 -12.79
CA HIS A 183 -0.85 10.77 -13.86
C HIS A 183 -1.69 9.55 -13.41
N HIS A 184 -2.04 9.47 -12.13
CA HIS A 184 -2.99 8.51 -11.57
C HIS A 184 -4.41 9.08 -11.41
N CYS A 185 -4.59 10.39 -11.59
CA CYS A 185 -5.88 11.05 -11.63
C CYS A 185 -6.50 10.88 -13.02
N ARG A 186 -7.79 10.53 -13.07
CA ARG A 186 -8.53 10.48 -14.32
C ARG A 186 -8.55 11.88 -14.92
N PRO A 187 -8.28 12.11 -16.21
CA PRO A 187 -8.68 13.35 -16.83
C PRO A 187 -10.22 13.36 -16.83
N ASP A 188 -10.81 14.35 -16.18
CA ASP A 188 -12.22 14.64 -16.34
C ASP A 188 -12.47 14.86 -17.83
N THR A 189 -13.20 13.92 -18.45
CA THR A 189 -13.86 14.21 -19.71
C THR A 189 -14.91 15.24 -19.39
N ALA A 190 -14.56 16.52 -19.59
CA ALA A 190 -15.51 17.60 -19.69
C ALA A 190 -16.63 17.15 -20.64
N SER A 191 -17.82 16.91 -20.08
CA SER A 191 -19.01 16.62 -20.85
C SER A 191 -19.45 17.92 -21.51
N THR A 192 -18.84 18.24 -22.66
CA THR A 192 -19.34 19.28 -23.54
C THR A 192 -20.62 18.75 -24.20
N HIS A 193 -21.75 18.92 -23.53
CA HIS A 193 -23.04 18.84 -24.20
C HIS A 193 -23.15 20.02 -25.18
N PRO A 194 -23.25 19.81 -26.50
CA PRO A 194 -23.66 20.89 -27.38
C PRO A 194 -25.12 21.21 -27.09
N VAL A 195 -25.38 22.43 -26.61
CA VAL A 195 -26.72 23.01 -26.60
C VAL A 195 -27.14 23.18 -28.05
N THR A 196 -27.94 22.25 -28.55
CA THR A 196 -28.62 22.38 -29.84
C THR A 196 -29.67 23.48 -29.70
N LYS A 197 -29.38 24.67 -30.25
CA LYS A 197 -30.40 25.73 -30.39
C LYS A 197 -31.55 25.22 -31.28
N PRO A 198 -32.82 25.40 -30.88
CA PRO A 198 -33.94 25.11 -31.77
C PRO A 198 -34.01 26.16 -32.90
N PRO A 199 -34.44 25.77 -34.12
CA PRO A 199 -34.58 26.70 -35.22
C PRO A 199 -35.76 27.65 -34.98
N THR A 200 -35.47 28.95 -34.97
CA THR A 200 -36.44 30.04 -35.04
C THR A 200 -37.17 30.01 -36.38
N SER A 201 -38.48 29.80 -36.32
CA SER A 201 -39.40 30.01 -37.44
C SER A 201 -39.49 31.50 -37.77
N THR A 202 -39.05 31.90 -38.96
CA THR A 202 -39.30 33.23 -39.51
C THR A 202 -40.72 33.25 -40.07
N SER A 203 -41.67 33.77 -39.30
CA SER A 203 -42.96 34.26 -39.78
C SER A 203 -42.98 35.77 -39.52
N GLY A 204 -43.40 36.52 -40.53
CA GLY A 204 -43.57 37.97 -40.40
C GLY A 204 -43.28 38.67 -41.71
N GLY A 205 -44.22 38.59 -42.65
CA GLY A 205 -44.36 39.69 -43.59
C GLY A 205 -44.89 40.92 -42.85
N GLN A 206 -44.60 42.11 -43.35
CA GLN A 206 -45.48 43.25 -43.17
C GLN A 206 -45.31 44.25 -44.32
N PRO A 207 -46.35 45.06 -44.57
CA PRO A 207 -46.61 45.74 -45.83
C PRO A 207 -46.19 47.21 -45.80
N SER A 208 -46.05 47.80 -46.99
CA SER A 208 -46.52 49.15 -47.37
C SER A 208 -46.38 49.30 -48.87
#